data_AF-A0A0N4YJ60-F1
#
_entry.id   AF-A0A0N4YJ60-F1
#
_cell.length_a   1.000
_cell.length_b   1.000
_cell.length_c   1.000
_cell.angle_alpha   90.00
_cell.angle_beta   90.00
_cell.angle_gamma   90.00
#
_symmetry.space_group_name_H-M   'P 1'
#
loop_
_entity.id
_entity.type
_entity.pdbx_description
1 polymer ?
#
loop_
_entity_poly.entity_id
_entity_poly.type
_entity_poly.pdbx_seq_one_letter_code
_entity_poly.pdbx_strand_id
1 'polypeptide(L)'
;MEEKSKRYLPSFWHDDVAMQGYMSVIKARAINPIDHDRKIKFWTDLIASSCEVEGNAVVSVDSLKKRFRRGDQVPSSLNIVLEHLNKSGVLMPLSKWQEQHSSWMGWGISQLSKTSGWLFGQTKTIANERFIHLPTIKVQADKLMKLYSTEFQSEVDGTGSIVAYSTLYDSAADIVRTKVCSAFVFMLFILYFVFIRSR
;
A
#
# COMPACT_ATOMS: atom_id res chain seq x y z
N MET A 1 -17.27 -5.80 7.62
CA MET A 1 -16.11 -5.43 6.76
C MET A 1 -16.49 -5.24 5.28
N GLU A 2 -17.65 -5.73 4.83
CA GLU A 2 -18.08 -5.74 3.42
C GLU A 2 -18.54 -4.37 2.86
N GLU A 3 -18.74 -3.38 3.73
CA GLU A 3 -19.28 -2.08 3.33
C GLU A 3 -18.21 -1.09 2.83
N LYS A 4 -16.94 -1.26 3.23
CA LYS A 4 -15.84 -0.40 2.76
C LYS A 4 -15.34 -0.77 1.35
N SER A 5 -15.44 -2.03 0.93
CA SER A 5 -15.00 -2.47 -0.41
C SER A 5 -15.80 -1.80 -1.53
N LYS A 6 -17.03 -1.36 -1.25
CA LYS A 6 -17.89 -0.67 -2.21
C LYS A 6 -17.44 0.75 -2.54
N ARG A 7 -16.62 1.41 -1.69
CA ARG A 7 -16.34 2.85 -1.82
C ARG A 7 -15.34 3.20 -2.93
N TYR A 8 -14.48 2.26 -3.32
CA TYR A 8 -13.49 2.50 -4.39
C TYR A 8 -13.91 1.95 -5.76
N LEU A 9 -14.99 1.17 -5.83
CA LEU A 9 -15.45 0.61 -7.10
C LEU A 9 -16.16 1.68 -7.94
N PRO A 10 -15.93 1.73 -9.26
CA PRO A 10 -16.62 2.67 -10.13
C PRO A 10 -18.13 2.39 -10.14
N SER A 11 -18.94 3.43 -10.44
CA SER A 11 -20.40 3.29 -10.52
C SER A 11 -20.85 2.24 -11.54
N PHE A 12 -20.09 2.06 -12.62
CA PHE A 12 -20.33 1.06 -13.67
C PHE A 12 -19.72 -0.32 -13.36
N TRP A 13 -19.25 -0.58 -12.13
CA TRP A 13 -18.61 -1.87 -11.79
C TRP A 13 -19.49 -3.10 -12.06
N HIS A 14 -20.81 -2.94 -11.92
CA HIS A 14 -21.78 -4.02 -12.16
C HIS A 14 -22.32 -4.04 -13.60
N ASP A 15 -21.92 -3.10 -14.46
CA ASP A 15 -22.23 -3.12 -15.89
C ASP A 15 -21.28 -4.09 -16.60
N ASP A 16 -21.81 -5.24 -17.02
CA ASP A 16 -21.05 -6.29 -17.70
C ASP A 16 -20.47 -5.82 -19.03
N VAL A 17 -21.20 -5.01 -19.78
CA VAL A 17 -20.76 -4.49 -21.08
C VAL A 17 -19.59 -3.53 -20.87
N ALA A 18 -19.72 -2.61 -19.91
CA ALA A 18 -18.65 -1.66 -19.58
C ALA A 18 -17.40 -2.37 -19.06
N MET A 19 -17.56 -3.36 -18.16
CA MET A 19 -16.45 -4.03 -17.49
C MET A 19 -15.79 -5.14 -18.32
N GLN A 20 -16.47 -5.74 -19.30
CA GLN A 20 -15.91 -6.79 -20.15
C GLN A 20 -14.58 -6.35 -20.79
N GLY A 21 -14.54 -5.12 -21.29
CA GLY A 21 -13.32 -4.52 -21.83
C GLY A 21 -12.20 -4.50 -20.79
N TYR A 22 -12.44 -3.91 -19.62
CA TYR A 22 -11.43 -3.75 -18.57
C TYR A 22 -10.94 -5.07 -17.97
N MET A 23 -11.79 -6.11 -17.94
CA MET A 23 -11.44 -7.43 -17.41
C MET A 23 -10.57 -8.28 -18.34
N SER A 24 -10.56 -7.94 -19.63
CA SER A 24 -9.75 -8.63 -20.64
C SER A 24 -8.25 -8.32 -20.52
N VAL A 25 -7.44 -9.12 -21.23
CA VAL A 25 -6.00 -8.91 -21.32
C VAL A 25 -5.67 -7.53 -21.92
N ILE A 26 -4.58 -6.92 -21.44
CA ILE A 26 -4.00 -5.73 -22.06
C ILE A 26 -3.08 -6.20 -23.19
N LYS A 27 -3.38 -5.81 -24.43
CA LYS A 27 -2.48 -6.09 -25.57
C LYS A 27 -1.27 -5.16 -25.51
N ALA A 28 -0.18 -5.54 -26.17
CA ALA A 28 1.00 -4.68 -26.27
C ALA A 28 0.63 -3.27 -26.78
N ARG A 29 1.23 -2.23 -26.19
CA ARG A 29 0.93 -0.83 -26.53
C ARG A 29 1.11 -0.52 -28.02
N ALA A 30 2.08 -1.18 -28.69
CA ALA A 30 2.30 -1.04 -30.13
C ALA A 30 1.13 -1.54 -31.00
N ILE A 31 0.28 -2.45 -30.49
CA ILE A 31 -0.86 -3.03 -31.20
C ILE A 31 -2.10 -2.15 -31.03
N ASN A 32 -2.36 -1.68 -29.81
CA ASN A 32 -3.51 -0.81 -29.52
C ASN A 32 -3.16 0.15 -28.38
N PRO A 33 -2.55 1.31 -28.69
CA PRO A 33 -2.09 2.24 -27.67
C PRO A 33 -3.25 2.85 -26.88
N ILE A 34 -4.39 3.10 -27.53
CA ILE A 34 -5.57 3.72 -26.90
C ILE A 34 -6.18 2.78 -25.86
N ASP A 35 -6.45 1.51 -26.23
CA ASP A 35 -7.02 0.54 -25.27
C ASP A 35 -6.03 0.20 -24.16
N HIS A 36 -4.74 0.08 -24.50
CA HIS A 36 -3.67 -0.14 -23.53
C HIS A 36 -3.65 0.96 -22.46
N ASP A 37 -3.51 2.22 -22.88
CA ASP A 37 -3.35 3.35 -21.97
C ASP A 37 -4.63 3.57 -21.14
N ARG A 38 -5.81 3.38 -21.74
CA ARG A 38 -7.10 3.42 -21.04
C ARG A 38 -7.19 2.37 -19.93
N LYS A 39 -6.82 1.11 -20.21
CA LYS A 39 -6.87 0.02 -19.22
C LYS A 39 -5.83 0.19 -18.13
N ILE A 40 -4.60 0.58 -18.48
CA ILE A 40 -3.54 0.87 -17.49
C ILE A 40 -4.03 1.95 -16.53
N LYS A 41 -4.53 3.08 -17.05
CA LYS A 41 -5.05 4.17 -16.22
C LYS A 41 -6.17 3.70 -15.28
N PHE A 42 -7.17 3.02 -15.83
CA PHE A 42 -8.30 2.51 -15.05
C PHE A 42 -7.84 1.63 -13.88
N TRP A 43 -6.99 0.64 -14.14
CA TRP A 43 -6.55 -0.30 -13.10
C TRP A 43 -5.59 0.34 -12.11
N THR A 44 -4.72 1.25 -12.55
CA THR A 44 -3.85 2.02 -11.65
C THR A 44 -4.66 2.86 -10.67
N ASP A 45 -5.64 3.62 -11.16
CA ASP A 45 -6.49 4.48 -10.32
C ASP A 45 -7.31 3.65 -9.32
N LEU A 46 -7.84 2.51 -9.78
CA LEU A 46 -8.63 1.61 -8.94
C LEU A 46 -7.78 0.92 -7.86
N ILE A 47 -6.56 0.48 -8.19
CA ILE A 47 -5.61 -0.06 -7.22
C ILE A 47 -5.29 0.99 -6.16
N ALA A 48 -4.92 2.20 -6.58
CA ALA A 48 -4.59 3.29 -5.66
C ALA A 48 -5.73 3.62 -4.69
N SER A 49 -6.95 3.79 -5.24
CA SER A 49 -8.16 4.04 -4.45
C SER A 49 -8.44 2.90 -3.47
N SER A 50 -8.25 1.65 -3.90
CA SER A 50 -8.47 0.48 -3.03
C SER A 50 -7.46 0.42 -1.88
N CYS A 51 -6.18 0.73 -2.13
CA CYS A 51 -5.14 0.75 -1.11
C CYS A 51 -5.43 1.81 -0.04
N GLU A 52 -5.89 2.99 -0.46
CA GLU A 52 -6.25 4.06 0.47
C GLU A 52 -7.48 3.72 1.31
N VAL A 53 -8.59 3.29 0.68
CA VAL A 53 -9.84 2.97 1.39
C VAL A 53 -9.68 1.80 2.33
N GLU A 54 -8.90 0.78 1.95
CA GLU A 54 -8.60 -0.34 2.84
C GLU A 54 -7.59 0.02 3.94
N GLY A 55 -6.82 1.10 3.78
CA GLY A 55 -5.71 1.44 4.67
C GLY A 55 -4.56 0.43 4.59
N ASN A 56 -4.39 -0.21 3.42
CA ASN A 56 -3.40 -1.24 3.18
C ASN A 56 -2.63 -0.96 1.88
N ALA A 57 -1.38 -0.56 2.03
CA ALA A 57 -0.48 -0.28 0.92
C ALA A 57 0.20 -1.53 0.35
N VAL A 58 0.04 -2.71 0.95
CA VAL A 58 0.68 -3.94 0.46
C VAL A 58 -0.29 -4.73 -0.40
N VAL A 59 0.12 -5.02 -1.64
CA VAL A 59 -0.68 -5.73 -2.65
C VAL A 59 0.12 -6.85 -3.31
N SER A 60 -0.59 -7.87 -3.79
CA SER A 60 -0.08 -8.90 -4.70
C SER A 60 -1.09 -9.14 -5.82
N VAL A 61 -0.68 -9.84 -6.88
CA VAL A 61 -1.61 -10.25 -7.94
C VAL A 61 -2.81 -11.00 -7.35
N ASP A 62 -2.56 -11.95 -6.44
CA ASP A 62 -3.60 -12.76 -5.83
C ASP A 62 -4.52 -11.96 -4.92
N SER A 63 -3.98 -11.00 -4.15
CA SER A 63 -4.80 -10.14 -3.31
C SER A 63 -5.72 -9.27 -4.17
N LEU A 64 -5.21 -8.72 -5.28
CA LEU A 64 -5.98 -7.89 -6.20
C LEU A 64 -7.00 -8.71 -6.99
N LYS A 65 -6.68 -9.93 -7.42
CA LYS A 65 -7.65 -10.84 -8.07
C LYS A 65 -8.82 -11.16 -7.15
N LYS A 66 -8.56 -11.41 -5.87
CA LYS A 66 -9.62 -11.61 -4.87
C LYS A 66 -10.44 -10.35 -4.65
N ARG A 67 -9.77 -9.20 -4.53
CA ARG A 67 -10.39 -7.89 -4.29
C ARG A 67 -11.27 -7.41 -5.45
N PHE A 68 -10.88 -7.68 -6.68
CA PHE A 68 -11.52 -7.20 -7.91
C PHE A 68 -12.26 -8.30 -8.68
N ARG A 69 -12.61 -9.41 -8.01
CA ARG A 69 -13.41 -10.48 -8.59
C ARG A 69 -14.85 -10.03 -8.86
N ARG A 70 -15.39 -10.40 -10.02
CA ARG A 70 -16.80 -10.21 -10.41
C ARG A 70 -17.40 -11.59 -10.67
N GLY A 71 -18.12 -12.15 -9.71
CA GLY A 71 -18.62 -13.53 -9.81
C GLY A 71 -17.45 -14.52 -9.92
N ASP A 72 -17.36 -15.22 -11.04
CA ASP A 72 -16.25 -16.12 -11.41
C ASP A 72 -15.12 -15.42 -12.19
N GLN A 73 -15.38 -14.21 -12.69
CA GLN A 73 -14.42 -13.44 -13.48
C GLN A 73 -13.37 -12.74 -12.60
N VAL A 74 -12.09 -12.87 -12.98
CA VAL A 74 -10.98 -12.10 -12.42
C VAL A 74 -10.29 -11.27 -13.51
N PRO A 75 -9.76 -10.08 -13.20
CA PRO A 75 -9.13 -9.27 -14.22
C PRO A 75 -7.82 -9.90 -14.71
N SER A 76 -7.76 -10.17 -16.01
CA SER A 76 -6.56 -10.75 -16.64
C SER A 76 -5.43 -9.73 -16.82
N SER A 77 -5.76 -8.45 -16.70
CA SER A 77 -4.86 -7.30 -16.85
C SER A 77 -3.89 -7.10 -15.70
N LEU A 78 -4.15 -7.64 -14.49
CA LEU A 78 -3.46 -7.25 -13.26
C LEU A 78 -1.94 -7.47 -13.29
N ASN A 79 -1.47 -8.55 -13.92
CA ASN A 79 -0.02 -8.81 -14.05
C ASN A 79 0.68 -7.67 -14.81
N ILE A 80 0.10 -7.26 -15.94
CA ILE A 80 0.64 -6.20 -16.80
C ILE A 80 0.60 -4.85 -16.07
N VAL A 81 -0.48 -4.59 -15.32
CA VAL A 81 -0.63 -3.36 -14.54
C VAL A 81 0.40 -3.28 -13.41
N LEU A 82 0.60 -4.35 -12.64
CA LEU A 82 1.60 -4.37 -11.58
C LEU A 82 3.02 -4.26 -12.12
N GLU A 83 3.33 -4.90 -13.24
CA GLU A 83 4.60 -4.74 -13.93
C GLU A 83 4.83 -3.29 -14.37
N HIS A 84 3.82 -2.67 -14.98
CA HIS A 84 3.85 -1.25 -15.36
C HIS A 84 4.11 -0.35 -14.14
N LEU A 85 3.39 -0.57 -13.05
CA LEU A 85 3.53 0.22 -11.83
C LEU A 85 4.89 0.04 -11.16
N ASN A 86 5.45 -1.17 -11.16
CA ASN A 86 6.80 -1.43 -10.67
C ASN A 86 7.86 -0.72 -11.53
N LYS A 87 7.75 -0.82 -12.87
CA LYS A 87 8.65 -0.14 -13.81
C LYS A 87 8.59 1.39 -13.69
N SER A 88 7.41 1.94 -13.41
CA SER A 88 7.22 3.38 -13.18
C SER A 88 7.66 3.86 -11.79
N GLY A 89 8.03 2.95 -10.89
CA GLY A 89 8.43 3.27 -9.51
C GLY A 89 7.27 3.58 -8.56
N VAL A 90 6.01 3.39 -8.98
CA VAL A 90 4.83 3.53 -8.11
C VAL A 90 4.74 2.38 -7.11
N LEU A 91 5.12 1.18 -7.56
CA LEU A 91 5.26 -0.01 -6.71
C LEU A 91 6.73 -0.32 -6.44
N MET A 92 7.00 -0.78 -5.23
CA MET A 92 8.29 -1.33 -4.84
C MET A 92 8.12 -2.79 -4.41
N PRO A 93 8.92 -3.75 -4.93
CA PRO A 93 8.93 -5.10 -4.40
C PRO A 93 9.26 -5.10 -2.91
N LEU A 94 8.47 -5.82 -2.11
CA LEU A 94 8.67 -5.89 -0.68
C LEU A 94 10.05 -6.51 -0.34
N SER A 95 10.48 -7.49 -1.13
CA SER A 95 11.81 -8.11 -1.03
C SER A 95 12.94 -7.09 -1.22
N LYS A 96 12.86 -6.28 -2.28
CA LYS A 96 13.84 -5.23 -2.58
C LYS A 96 13.96 -4.24 -1.42
N TRP A 97 12.83 -3.84 -0.85
CA TRP A 97 12.83 -2.96 0.32
C TRP A 97 13.48 -3.63 1.53
N GLN A 98 13.14 -4.89 1.81
CA GLN A 98 13.73 -5.64 2.92
C GLN A 98 15.25 -5.75 2.80
N GLU A 99 15.76 -6.02 1.60
CA GLU A 99 17.20 -6.08 1.32
C GLU A 99 17.87 -4.73 1.62
N GLN A 100 17.30 -3.63 1.11
CA GLN A 100 17.83 -2.28 1.27
C GLN A 100 17.88 -1.79 2.73
N HIS A 101 16.98 -2.28 3.58
CA HIS A 101 16.85 -1.81 4.96
C HIS A 101 17.21 -2.86 6.01
N SER A 102 17.72 -4.04 5.60
CA SER A 102 18.02 -5.18 6.48
C SER A 102 18.90 -4.84 7.69
N SER A 103 19.89 -3.96 7.55
CA SER A 103 20.81 -3.56 8.64
C SER A 103 20.15 -2.72 9.74
N TRP A 104 19.15 -1.89 9.40
CA TRP A 104 18.38 -1.06 10.33
C TRP A 104 17.12 -1.80 10.83
N MET A 105 16.48 -2.57 9.94
CA MET A 105 15.29 -3.37 10.25
C MET A 105 15.59 -4.51 11.23
N GLY A 106 16.83 -5.01 11.31
CA GLY A 106 17.23 -6.01 12.31
C GLY A 106 16.91 -5.59 13.75
N TRP A 107 16.94 -4.29 14.07
CA TRP A 107 16.67 -3.76 15.41
C TRP A 107 15.18 -3.49 15.64
N GLY A 108 14.49 -2.88 14.67
CA GLY A 108 13.06 -2.56 14.79
C GLY A 108 12.12 -3.77 14.59
N ILE A 109 12.46 -4.68 13.67
CA ILE A 109 11.71 -5.91 13.42
C ILE A 109 11.95 -6.95 14.50
N SER A 110 13.14 -7.05 15.10
CA SER A 110 13.38 -8.03 16.19
C SER A 110 12.48 -7.82 17.41
N GLN A 111 11.99 -6.60 17.61
CA GLN A 111 10.96 -6.28 18.61
C GLN A 111 9.55 -6.75 18.18
N LEU A 112 9.23 -6.68 16.88
CA LEU A 112 7.93 -7.07 16.30
C LEU A 112 7.83 -8.59 15.99
N SER A 113 8.93 -9.22 15.58
CA SER A 113 9.01 -10.63 15.18
C SER A 113 8.85 -11.61 16.35
N LYS A 114 9.06 -11.15 17.59
CA LYS A 114 8.70 -11.89 18.81
C LYS A 114 7.19 -12.19 18.90
N THR A 115 6.34 -11.53 18.10
CA THR A 115 4.88 -11.71 18.14
C THR A 115 4.24 -12.35 16.91
N SER A 116 4.95 -12.59 15.80
CA SER A 116 4.36 -13.31 14.66
C SER A 116 5.37 -13.71 13.58
N GLY A 117 5.72 -15.00 13.54
CA GLY A 117 6.52 -15.62 12.47
C GLY A 117 5.83 -15.67 11.09
N TRP A 118 4.52 -15.41 11.02
CA TRP A 118 3.74 -15.43 9.77
C TRP A 118 4.03 -14.24 8.84
N LEU A 119 4.44 -13.08 9.36
CA LEU A 119 4.56 -11.86 8.55
C LEU A 119 5.63 -11.94 7.45
N PHE A 120 6.61 -12.84 7.61
CA PHE A 120 7.84 -12.88 6.82
C PHE A 120 8.14 -14.26 6.20
N GLY A 121 7.12 -15.12 6.05
CA GLY A 121 7.26 -16.45 5.44
C GLY A 121 7.94 -16.41 4.07
N GLN A 122 9.02 -17.18 3.93
CA GLN A 122 9.77 -17.36 2.69
C GLN A 122 9.02 -18.27 1.71
N THR A 123 8.96 -17.86 0.44
CA THR A 123 9.41 -18.64 -0.73
C THR A 123 9.13 -17.84 -2.02
N LYS A 124 10.15 -17.75 -2.88
CA LYS A 124 10.09 -17.04 -4.16
C LYS A 124 9.31 -17.87 -5.18
N THR A 125 8.06 -17.47 -5.44
CA THR A 125 7.40 -17.69 -6.72
C THR A 125 6.87 -16.33 -7.20
N ILE A 126 7.00 -16.04 -8.50
CA ILE A 126 6.54 -14.77 -9.11
C ILE A 126 5.06 -14.51 -8.82
N ALA A 127 4.26 -15.57 -8.63
CA ALA A 127 2.85 -15.51 -8.28
C ALA A 127 2.57 -14.85 -6.91
N ASN A 128 3.51 -14.92 -5.96
CA ASN A 128 3.31 -14.44 -4.59
C ASN A 128 4.19 -13.22 -4.25
N GLU A 129 4.77 -12.56 -5.26
CA GLU A 129 5.52 -11.32 -5.04
C GLU A 129 4.57 -10.23 -4.49
N ARG A 130 4.97 -9.66 -3.35
CA ARG A 130 4.24 -8.58 -2.70
C ARG A 130 4.90 -7.25 -3.05
N PHE A 131 4.07 -6.26 -3.32
CA PHE A 131 4.49 -4.91 -3.65
C PHE A 131 3.96 -3.92 -2.61
N ILE A 132 4.75 -2.89 -2.36
CA ILE A 132 4.39 -1.74 -1.54
C ILE A 132 3.93 -0.63 -2.49
N HIS A 133 2.73 -0.11 -2.27
CA HIS A 133 2.19 1.05 -2.97
C HIS A 133 2.67 2.33 -2.31
N LEU A 134 3.75 2.90 -2.85
CA LEU A 134 4.45 4.06 -2.27
C LEU A 134 3.56 5.29 -2.10
N PRO A 135 2.64 5.65 -3.04
CA PRO A 135 1.75 6.79 -2.83
C PRO A 135 0.85 6.63 -1.59
N THR A 136 0.34 5.42 -1.34
CA THR A 136 -0.48 5.17 -0.13
C THR A 136 0.35 5.29 1.13
N ILE A 137 1.60 4.79 1.14
CA ILE A 137 2.51 4.98 2.28
C ILE A 137 2.73 6.48 2.55
N LYS A 138 2.93 7.29 1.51
CA LYS A 138 3.07 8.74 1.65
C LYS A 138 1.84 9.38 2.28
N VAL A 139 0.64 9.08 1.76
CA VAL A 139 -0.63 9.58 2.33
C VAL A 139 -0.81 9.15 3.79
N GLN A 140 -0.45 7.92 4.12
CA GLN A 140 -0.51 7.42 5.50
C GLN A 140 0.50 8.13 6.41
N ALA A 141 1.71 8.39 5.92
CA ALA A 141 2.72 9.15 6.65
C ALA A 141 2.27 10.60 6.90
N ASP A 142 1.72 11.28 5.90
CA ASP A 142 1.20 12.64 6.05
C ASP A 142 0.06 12.69 7.09
N LYS A 143 -0.86 11.72 7.05
CA LYS A 143 -1.95 11.58 8.04
C LYS A 143 -1.39 11.32 9.44
N LEU A 144 -0.38 10.46 9.58
CA LEU A 144 0.25 10.18 10.88
C LEU A 144 0.97 11.41 11.43
N MET A 145 1.71 12.14 10.58
CA MET A 145 2.38 13.38 10.98
C MET A 145 1.38 14.42 11.47
N LYS A 146 0.24 14.55 10.79
CA LYS A 146 -0.85 15.45 11.21
C LYS A 146 -1.46 15.03 12.54
N LEU A 147 -1.70 13.73 12.74
CA LEU A 147 -2.20 13.21 14.01
C LEU A 147 -1.21 13.55 15.12
N TYR A 148 0.08 13.30 14.89
CA TYR A 148 1.10 13.60 15.88
C TYR A 148 1.18 15.09 16.22
N SER A 149 1.13 15.97 15.22
CA SER A 149 1.14 17.42 15.47
C SER A 149 -0.10 17.89 16.21
N THR A 150 -1.23 17.21 16.06
CA THR A 150 -2.48 17.62 16.70
C THR A 150 -2.59 17.09 18.13
N GLU A 151 -2.16 15.85 18.37
CA GLU A 151 -2.36 15.18 19.65
C GLU A 151 -1.16 15.28 20.60
N PHE A 152 0.05 15.44 20.08
CA PHE A 152 1.28 15.23 20.87
C PHE A 152 2.30 16.36 20.77
N GLN A 153 2.11 17.37 19.91
CA GLN A 153 2.93 18.58 19.96
C GLN A 153 2.38 19.53 21.01
N SER A 154 3.27 20.06 21.84
CA SER A 154 2.93 21.11 22.80
C SER A 154 2.51 22.38 22.04
N GLU A 155 1.31 22.89 22.35
CA GLU A 155 0.80 24.15 21.80
C GLU A 155 1.63 25.38 22.26
N VAL A 156 2.39 25.22 23.35
CA VAL A 156 3.06 26.34 24.03
C VAL A 156 4.47 26.59 23.50
N ASP A 157 5.22 25.56 23.14
CA ASP A 157 6.63 25.67 22.73
C ASP A 157 6.96 24.91 21.42
N GLY A 158 6.00 24.22 20.81
CA GLY A 158 6.22 23.44 19.59
C GLY A 158 7.22 22.29 19.76
N THR A 159 7.54 21.92 21.01
CA THR A 159 8.33 20.73 21.30
C THR A 159 7.43 19.50 21.18
N GLY A 160 7.94 18.48 20.48
CA GLY A 160 7.21 17.23 20.32
C GLY A 160 7.31 16.42 21.60
N SER A 161 6.17 15.93 22.10
CA SER A 161 6.18 14.99 23.23
C SER A 161 6.80 13.66 22.80
N ILE A 162 7.61 13.06 23.67
CA ILE A 162 8.03 11.67 23.50
C ILE A 162 6.81 10.79 23.79
N VAL A 163 6.34 10.06 22.78
CA VAL A 163 5.16 9.19 22.88
C VAL A 163 5.59 7.74 22.80
N ALA A 164 5.03 6.90 23.67
CA ALA A 164 5.23 5.46 23.59
C ALA A 164 4.71 4.90 22.26
N TYR A 165 5.46 3.98 21.65
CA TYR A 165 5.08 3.39 20.35
C TYR A 165 3.67 2.79 20.36
N SER A 166 3.27 2.10 21.44
CA SER A 166 1.93 1.52 21.57
C SER A 166 0.84 2.58 21.53
N THR A 167 1.01 3.70 22.25
CA THR A 167 0.04 4.79 22.28
C THR A 167 -0.10 5.43 20.90
N LEU A 168 1.01 5.70 20.21
CA LEU A 168 0.95 6.24 18.86
C LEU A 168 0.37 5.25 17.85
N TYR A 169 0.65 3.95 18.00
CA TYR A 169 0.08 2.88 17.19
C TYR A 169 -1.45 2.79 17.36
N ASP A 170 -1.92 2.86 18.60
CA ASP A 170 -3.35 2.80 18.92
C ASP A 170 -4.09 4.03 18.39
N SER A 171 -3.54 5.25 18.56
CA SER A 171 -4.10 6.47 17.95
C SER A 171 -4.12 6.40 16.41
N ALA A 172 -3.13 5.73 15.80
CA ALA A 172 -3.03 5.62 14.34
C ALA A 172 -3.81 4.45 13.73
N ALA A 173 -4.60 3.71 14.51
CA ALA A 173 -5.31 2.50 14.06
C ALA A 173 -6.25 2.74 12.86
N ASP A 174 -6.80 3.96 12.74
CA ASP A 174 -7.64 4.36 11.61
C ASP A 174 -6.87 4.78 10.36
N ILE A 175 -5.58 5.09 10.50
CA ILE A 175 -4.70 5.51 9.40
C ILE A 175 -4.03 4.29 8.76
N VAL A 176 -3.55 3.35 9.60
CA VAL A 176 -2.74 2.23 9.16
C VAL A 176 -3.26 0.92 9.73
N ARG A 177 -3.78 0.05 8.86
CA ARG A 177 -4.46 -1.17 9.31
C ARG A 177 -3.57 -2.40 9.44
N THR A 178 -2.53 -2.50 8.64
CA THR A 178 -1.66 -3.67 8.67
C THR A 178 -0.40 -3.35 9.44
N LYS A 179 0.04 -4.27 10.31
CA LYS A 179 1.30 -4.14 11.05
C LYS A 179 2.49 -3.85 10.12
N VAL A 180 2.43 -4.36 8.89
CA VAL A 180 3.43 -4.11 7.85
C VAL A 180 3.41 -2.64 7.43
N CYS A 181 2.25 -2.09 7.05
CA CYS A 181 2.12 -0.66 6.76
C CYS A 181 2.49 0.19 7.98
N SER A 182 2.15 -0.24 9.19
CA SER A 182 2.52 0.49 10.42
C SER A 182 4.03 0.56 10.55
N ALA A 183 4.74 -0.55 10.36
CA ALA A 183 6.20 -0.55 10.37
C ALA A 183 6.79 0.41 9.33
N PHE A 184 6.22 0.47 8.12
CA PHE A 184 6.64 1.43 7.08
C PHE A 184 6.44 2.90 7.51
N VAL A 185 5.24 3.22 7.97
CA VAL A 185 4.84 4.59 8.29
C VAL A 185 5.56 5.09 9.54
N PHE A 186 5.68 4.25 10.58
CA PHE A 186 6.43 4.57 11.79
C PHE A 186 7.94 4.65 11.53
N MET A 187 8.48 3.87 10.60
CA MET A 187 9.89 4.00 10.22
C MET A 187 10.18 5.33 9.52
N LEU A 188 9.31 5.78 8.61
CA LEU A 188 9.43 7.11 7.99
C LEU A 188 9.29 8.22 9.03
N PHE A 189 8.39 8.06 10.00
CA PHE A 189 8.21 8.99 11.11
C PHE A 189 9.48 9.11 11.97
N ILE A 190 10.10 7.98 12.35
CA ILE A 190 11.36 7.98 13.12
C ILE A 190 12.48 8.62 12.31
N LEU A 191 12.62 8.31 11.03
CA LEU A 191 13.64 8.94 10.17
C LEU A 191 13.43 10.46 10.07
N TYR A 192 12.17 10.92 9.95
CA TYR A 192 11.85 12.34 9.91
C TYR A 192 12.25 13.05 11.23
N PHE A 193 11.93 12.48 12.39
CA PHE A 193 12.28 13.09 13.68
C PHE A 193 13.75 12.98 14.07
N VAL A 194 14.40 11.84 13.79
CA VAL A 194 15.80 11.59 14.17
C VAL A 194 16.78 12.32 13.26
N PHE A 195 16.53 12.37 11.94
CA PHE A 195 17.48 12.94 10.98
C PHE A 195 17.21 14.39 10.58
N ILE A 196 15.95 14.84 10.50
CA ILE A 196 15.64 16.19 9.98
C ILE A 196 15.64 17.24 11.10
N ARG A 197 15.31 16.87 12.34
CA ARG A 197 15.35 17.81 13.49
C ARG A 197 16.72 17.87 14.20
N SER A 198 17.71 17.13 13.70
CA SER A 198 19.12 17.18 14.14
C SER A 198 19.98 18.13 13.27
N ARG A 199 19.35 19.00 12.47
CA ARG A 199 19.95 20.15 11.78
C ARG A 199 19.14 21.39 12.08
#